data_AF-A0A0L0DK00-F1
#
_entry.id   AF-A0A0L0DK00-F1
#
_cell.length_a   1.000
_cell.length_b   1.000
_cell.length_c   1.000
_cell.angle_alpha   90.00
_cell.angle_beta   90.00
_cell.angle_gamma   90.00
#
_symmetry.space_group_name_H-M   'P 1'
#
loop_
_entity.id
_entity.type
_entity.pdbx_description
1 polymer ?
#
loop_
_entity_poly.entity_id
_entity_poly.type
_entity_poly.pdbx_seq_one_letter_code
_entity_poly.pdbx_strand_id
1 'polypeptide(L)'
;MASQPAATAAAAASSAAAARGWASSLWHSPRVVKARTLWDEWGMALGIVRVLVTLYFVNLSSTHLELFVLGVPGMPWFSPFVLVAALLAMANKWFHITGSVLVAKASYDTGYIILSRIVQWLSGGPFYVNELMVKMMAILGCAVLLLSRDGYFADVKTPSAIAGLLLSQPTRAEREASSPRRSLLLLASRLLMCSLFIWVGVTELSRLAVTEVHHGDHVHRRPDGDGHASFWPKVFQFVFALPLLVGLGTRYVSRALAAVLAFEALCSVSATPSTPAITLPSTWL
;
A
#
# COMPACT_ATOMS: atom_id res chain seq x y z
N MET A 1 -62.38 -38.89 -14.48
CA MET A 1 -60.90 -38.92 -14.53
C MET A 1 -60.36 -37.53 -14.21
N ALA A 2 -60.07 -37.21 -12.95
CA ALA A 2 -59.43 -35.96 -12.58
C ALA A 2 -58.77 -36.12 -11.20
N SER A 3 -57.53 -36.63 -11.17
CA SER A 3 -56.76 -36.80 -9.93
C SER A 3 -55.25 -36.79 -10.21
N GLN A 4 -54.71 -35.66 -10.71
CA GLN A 4 -53.26 -35.50 -10.89
C GLN A 4 -52.61 -34.13 -10.53
N PRO A 5 -53.27 -33.09 -9.99
CA PRO A 5 -52.55 -31.85 -9.65
C PRO A 5 -51.82 -31.88 -8.29
N ALA A 6 -52.22 -32.75 -7.35
CA ALA A 6 -51.66 -32.74 -6.00
C ALA A 6 -50.26 -33.39 -5.90
N ALA A 7 -49.98 -34.39 -6.74
CA ALA A 7 -48.71 -35.13 -6.71
C ALA A 7 -47.53 -34.32 -7.26
N THR A 8 -47.78 -33.45 -8.25
CA THR A 8 -46.75 -32.60 -8.86
C THR A 8 -46.35 -31.44 -7.96
N ALA A 9 -47.29 -30.85 -7.21
CA ALA A 9 -47.01 -29.79 -6.24
C ALA A 9 -46.17 -30.29 -5.05
N ALA A 10 -46.43 -31.50 -4.55
CA ALA A 10 -45.67 -32.11 -3.46
C ALA A 10 -44.22 -32.45 -3.88
N ALA A 11 -44.01 -32.91 -5.11
CA ALA A 11 -42.68 -33.18 -5.66
C ALA A 11 -41.86 -31.89 -5.92
N ALA A 12 -42.52 -30.80 -6.32
CA ALA A 12 -41.87 -29.49 -6.45
C ALA A 12 -41.46 -28.90 -5.08
N ALA A 13 -42.30 -29.09 -4.05
CA ALA A 13 -41.98 -28.64 -2.69
C ALA A 13 -40.81 -29.42 -2.06
N SER A 14 -40.74 -30.74 -2.27
CA SER A 14 -39.66 -31.58 -1.73
C SER A 14 -38.31 -31.31 -2.41
N SER A 15 -38.30 -31.09 -3.73
CA SER A 15 -37.10 -30.70 -4.47
C SER A 15 -36.60 -29.30 -4.11
N ALA A 16 -37.50 -28.34 -3.87
CA ALA A 16 -37.13 -27.01 -3.39
C ALA A 16 -36.62 -27.01 -1.94
N ALA A 17 -37.09 -27.95 -1.09
CA ALA A 17 -36.58 -28.14 0.26
C ALA A 17 -35.18 -28.78 0.25
N ALA A 18 -34.98 -29.79 -0.61
CA ALA A 18 -33.68 -30.43 -0.80
C ALA A 18 -32.63 -29.47 -1.37
N ALA A 19 -32.99 -28.62 -2.33
CA ALA A 19 -32.12 -27.59 -2.88
C ALA A 19 -31.74 -26.54 -1.83
N ARG A 20 -32.67 -26.13 -0.95
CA ARG A 20 -32.38 -25.24 0.18
C ARG A 20 -31.47 -25.88 1.23
N GLY A 21 -31.69 -27.16 1.54
CA GLY A 21 -30.81 -27.93 2.42
C GLY A 21 -29.39 -28.03 1.87
N TRP A 22 -29.24 -28.35 0.58
CA TRP A 22 -27.94 -28.45 -0.09
C TRP A 22 -27.23 -27.10 -0.19
N ALA A 23 -27.97 -26.02 -0.51
CA ALA A 23 -27.42 -24.67 -0.51
C ALA A 23 -26.98 -24.22 0.88
N SER A 24 -27.73 -24.53 1.94
CA SER A 24 -27.33 -24.22 3.33
C SER A 24 -26.11 -25.03 3.78
N SER A 25 -26.00 -26.30 3.37
CA SER A 25 -24.84 -27.16 3.60
C SER A 25 -23.58 -26.62 2.92
N LEU A 26 -23.70 -26.17 1.66
CA LEU A 26 -22.62 -25.48 0.95
C LEU A 26 -22.24 -24.17 1.63
N TRP A 27 -23.21 -23.41 2.11
CA TRP A 27 -23.01 -22.13 2.79
C TRP A 27 -22.30 -22.28 4.15
N HIS A 28 -22.53 -23.40 4.85
CA HIS A 28 -21.91 -23.73 6.12
C HIS A 28 -20.67 -24.64 5.99
N SER A 29 -20.24 -24.92 4.77
CA SER A 29 -19.01 -25.67 4.52
C SER A 29 -17.83 -24.97 5.21
N PRO A 30 -16.94 -25.70 5.93
CA PRO A 30 -15.76 -25.14 6.57
C PRO A 30 -14.87 -24.34 5.59
N ARG A 31 -14.89 -24.68 4.29
CA ARG A 31 -14.16 -23.97 3.24
C ARG A 31 -14.81 -22.63 2.88
N VAL A 32 -16.15 -22.58 2.83
CA VAL A 32 -16.91 -21.35 2.55
C VAL A 32 -16.91 -20.44 3.77
N VAL A 33 -16.97 -20.99 4.99
CA VAL A 33 -16.80 -20.24 6.23
C VAL A 33 -15.39 -19.66 6.33
N LYS A 34 -14.34 -20.45 5.99
CA LYS A 34 -12.94 -19.96 5.96
C LYS A 34 -12.72 -18.90 4.87
N ALA A 35 -13.37 -19.05 3.72
CA ALA A 35 -13.39 -18.02 2.67
C ALA A 35 -14.13 -16.76 3.14
N ARG A 36 -15.26 -16.90 3.83
CA ARG A 36 -16.06 -15.79 4.37
C ARG A 36 -15.34 -15.04 5.49
N THR A 37 -14.63 -15.72 6.38
CA THR A 37 -13.76 -15.08 7.38
C THR A 37 -12.53 -14.41 6.76
N LEU A 38 -12.09 -14.86 5.59
CA LEU A 38 -11.11 -14.14 4.76
C LEU A 38 -11.74 -12.96 3.99
N TRP A 39 -13.07 -12.84 3.99
CA TRP A 39 -13.87 -11.87 3.24
C TRP A 39 -14.67 -10.90 4.13
N ASP A 40 -14.32 -10.77 5.42
CA ASP A 40 -14.71 -9.58 6.17
C ASP A 40 -14.10 -8.33 5.49
N GLU A 41 -14.69 -7.14 5.68
CA GLU A 41 -14.21 -5.87 5.09
C GLU A 41 -12.69 -5.68 5.24
N TRP A 42 -12.14 -6.20 6.34
CA TRP A 42 -10.71 -6.23 6.65
C TRP A 42 -9.92 -7.25 5.85
N GLY A 43 -10.48 -8.44 5.61
CA GLY A 43 -9.85 -9.47 4.78
C GLY A 43 -9.75 -9.02 3.32
N MET A 44 -10.74 -8.29 2.82
CA MET A 44 -10.68 -7.67 1.49
C MET A 44 -9.62 -6.57 1.43
N ALA A 45 -9.60 -5.65 2.40
CA ALA A 45 -8.60 -4.57 2.44
C ALA A 45 -7.17 -5.12 2.56
N LEU A 46 -6.94 -6.10 3.44
CA LEU A 46 -5.64 -6.76 3.59
C LEU A 46 -5.26 -7.58 2.35
N GLY A 47 -6.24 -8.22 1.70
CA GLY A 47 -6.05 -8.91 0.43
C GLY A 47 -5.56 -7.95 -0.66
N ILE A 48 -6.19 -6.78 -0.78
CA ILE A 48 -5.80 -5.73 -1.73
C ILE A 48 -4.40 -5.21 -1.39
N VAL A 49 -4.13 -4.85 -0.13
CA VAL A 49 -2.81 -4.36 0.30
C VAL A 49 -1.72 -5.39 0.01
N ARG A 50 -1.98 -6.68 0.26
CA ARG A 50 -1.05 -7.77 -0.08
C ARG A 50 -0.78 -7.82 -1.57
N VAL A 51 -1.80 -7.77 -2.42
CA VAL A 51 -1.64 -7.77 -3.88
C VAL A 51 -0.84 -6.54 -4.32
N LEU A 52 -1.17 -5.35 -3.85
CA LEU A 52 -0.46 -4.12 -4.23
C LEU A 52 1.02 -4.13 -3.78
N VAL A 53 1.30 -4.51 -2.55
CA VAL A 53 2.67 -4.60 -2.02
C VAL A 53 3.47 -5.65 -2.79
N THR A 54 2.90 -6.82 -3.06
CA THR A 54 3.59 -7.87 -3.82
C THR A 54 3.78 -7.51 -5.28
N LEU A 55 2.82 -6.84 -5.92
CA LEU A 55 2.98 -6.29 -7.27
C LEU A 55 4.08 -5.25 -7.34
N TYR A 56 4.23 -4.39 -6.33
CA TYR A 56 5.35 -3.46 -6.23
C TYR A 56 6.70 -4.22 -6.27
N PHE A 57 6.85 -5.29 -5.48
CA PHE A 57 8.09 -6.08 -5.47
C PHE A 57 8.31 -6.87 -6.76
N VAL A 58 7.24 -7.37 -7.38
CA VAL A 58 7.33 -7.99 -8.72
C VAL A 58 7.85 -6.98 -9.72
N ASN A 59 7.26 -5.78 -9.79
CA ASN A 59 7.68 -4.73 -10.70
C ASN A 59 9.13 -4.30 -10.43
N LEU A 60 9.49 -4.06 -9.17
CA LEU A 60 10.85 -3.70 -8.77
C LEU A 60 11.88 -4.76 -9.21
N SER A 61 11.60 -6.04 -8.94
CA SER A 61 12.47 -7.14 -9.34
C SER A 61 12.57 -7.26 -10.86
N SER A 62 11.47 -7.11 -11.59
CA SER A 62 11.45 -7.13 -13.06
C SER A 62 12.30 -6.00 -13.63
N THR A 63 12.15 -4.76 -13.13
CA THR A 63 12.98 -3.63 -13.56
C THR A 63 14.46 -3.87 -13.27
N HIS A 64 14.80 -4.41 -12.10
CA HIS A 64 16.21 -4.71 -11.79
C HIS A 64 16.79 -5.81 -12.68
N LEU A 65 16.00 -6.80 -13.08
CA LEU A 65 16.41 -7.85 -14.01
C LEU A 65 16.62 -7.29 -15.41
N GLU A 66 15.73 -6.41 -15.88
CA GLU A 66 15.88 -5.73 -17.16
C GLU A 66 17.13 -4.85 -17.19
N LEU A 67 17.36 -4.05 -16.15
CA LEU A 67 18.56 -3.22 -16.01
C LEU A 67 19.85 -4.07 -15.99
N PHE A 68 19.80 -5.27 -15.40
CA PHE A 68 20.93 -6.20 -15.43
C PHE A 68 21.22 -6.72 -16.84
N VAL A 69 20.18 -7.07 -17.59
CA VAL A 69 20.32 -7.48 -19.01
C VAL A 69 20.92 -6.34 -19.84
N LEU A 70 20.60 -5.09 -19.51
CA LEU A 70 21.16 -3.88 -20.13
C LEU A 70 22.55 -3.49 -19.62
N GLY A 71 23.17 -4.28 -18.72
CA GLY A 71 24.52 -4.04 -18.21
C GLY A 71 24.63 -2.87 -17.22
N VAL A 72 23.51 -2.39 -16.66
CA VAL A 72 23.51 -1.31 -15.67
C VAL A 72 24.03 -1.85 -14.32
N PRO A 73 25.08 -1.26 -13.73
CA PRO A 73 25.64 -1.71 -12.47
C PRO A 73 24.63 -1.59 -11.31
N GLY A 74 24.55 -2.62 -10.47
CA GLY A 74 23.64 -2.67 -9.30
C GLY A 74 23.75 -4.00 -8.54
N MET A 75 22.80 -4.29 -7.64
CA MET A 75 22.64 -5.60 -6.98
C MET A 75 21.48 -6.44 -7.58
N PRO A 76 21.56 -6.88 -8.85
CA PRO A 76 20.47 -7.58 -9.51
C PRO A 76 20.38 -9.06 -9.14
N TRP A 77 21.44 -9.64 -8.56
CA TRP A 77 21.49 -11.06 -8.21
C TRP A 77 20.50 -11.44 -7.10
N PHE A 78 20.05 -10.48 -6.28
CA PHE A 78 19.02 -10.71 -5.27
C PHE A 78 17.59 -10.59 -5.83
N SER A 79 17.42 -9.96 -7.00
CA SER A 79 16.11 -9.69 -7.62
C SER A 79 15.30 -10.95 -7.96
N PRO A 80 15.88 -12.07 -8.45
CA PRO A 80 15.14 -13.32 -8.66
C PRO A 80 14.55 -13.87 -7.36
N PHE A 81 15.28 -13.80 -6.25
CA PHE A 81 14.81 -14.30 -4.95
C PHE A 81 13.64 -13.46 -4.44
N VAL A 82 13.73 -12.13 -4.58
CA VAL A 82 12.64 -11.21 -4.23
C VAL A 82 11.43 -11.43 -5.14
N LEU A 83 11.64 -11.70 -6.43
CA LEU A 83 10.56 -11.99 -7.38
C LEU A 83 9.80 -13.26 -6.98
N VAL A 84 10.52 -14.34 -6.71
CA VAL A 84 9.92 -15.61 -6.25
C VAL A 84 9.20 -15.41 -4.92
N ALA A 85 9.82 -14.71 -3.97
CA ALA A 85 9.17 -14.39 -2.69
C ALA A 85 7.90 -13.56 -2.88
N ALA A 86 7.91 -12.56 -3.77
CA ALA A 86 6.74 -11.73 -4.05
C ALA A 86 5.59 -12.53 -4.68
N LEU A 87 5.89 -13.41 -5.65
CA LEU A 87 4.90 -14.28 -6.28
C LEU A 87 4.31 -15.29 -5.29
N LEU A 88 5.15 -15.89 -4.43
CA LEU A 88 4.69 -16.81 -3.39
C LEU A 88 3.87 -16.10 -2.31
N ALA A 89 4.29 -14.89 -1.90
CA ALA A 89 3.54 -14.06 -0.97
C ALA A 89 2.18 -13.63 -1.56
N MET A 90 2.12 -13.32 -2.85
CA MET A 90 0.89 -13.00 -3.58
C MET A 90 -0.06 -14.19 -3.61
N ALA A 91 0.47 -15.39 -3.85
CA ALA A 91 -0.27 -16.67 -3.80
C ALA A 91 -0.59 -17.14 -2.37
N ASN A 92 -0.22 -16.36 -1.34
CA ASN A 92 -0.39 -16.69 0.07
C ASN A 92 0.30 -18.00 0.50
N LYS A 93 1.41 -18.36 -0.14
CA LYS A 93 2.22 -19.54 0.19
C LYS A 93 3.39 -19.13 1.06
N TRP A 94 3.53 -19.79 2.21
CA TRP A 94 4.61 -19.57 3.19
C TRP A 94 4.82 -18.10 3.52
N PHE A 95 3.71 -17.39 3.76
CA PHE A 95 3.71 -15.93 3.88
C PHE A 95 4.62 -15.41 4.99
N HIS A 96 4.80 -16.14 6.10
CA HIS A 96 5.77 -15.78 7.14
C HIS A 96 7.21 -15.70 6.63
N ILE A 97 7.64 -16.61 5.76
CA ILE A 97 9.00 -16.59 5.18
C ILE A 97 9.06 -15.54 4.08
N THR A 98 8.15 -15.61 3.12
CA THR A 98 8.17 -14.78 1.93
C THR A 98 7.93 -13.32 2.27
N GLY A 99 6.97 -13.02 3.16
CA GLY A 99 6.75 -11.70 3.72
C GLY A 99 7.94 -11.17 4.53
N SER A 100 8.66 -12.02 5.28
CA SER A 100 9.90 -11.60 5.96
C SER A 100 10.99 -11.18 4.97
N VAL A 101 11.14 -11.90 3.85
CA VAL A 101 12.07 -11.51 2.77
C VAL A 101 11.68 -10.16 2.17
N LEU A 102 10.39 -9.92 1.92
CA LEU A 102 9.91 -8.64 1.39
C LEU A 102 10.13 -7.49 2.38
N VAL A 103 9.85 -7.71 3.67
CA VAL A 103 10.12 -6.72 4.73
C VAL A 103 11.62 -6.44 4.85
N ALA A 104 12.47 -7.46 4.79
CA ALA A 104 13.92 -7.28 4.84
C ALA A 104 14.42 -6.44 3.65
N LYS A 105 13.93 -6.72 2.43
CA LYS A 105 14.26 -5.93 1.24
C LYS A 105 13.78 -4.48 1.37
N ALA A 106 12.52 -4.28 1.79
CA ALA A 106 11.96 -2.96 2.02
C ALA A 106 12.77 -2.17 3.06
N SER A 107 13.18 -2.83 4.14
CA SER A 107 13.97 -2.25 5.22
C SER A 107 15.35 -1.86 4.74
N TYR A 108 15.99 -2.69 3.92
CA TYR A 108 17.28 -2.38 3.30
C TYR A 108 17.20 -1.15 2.41
N ASP A 109 16.24 -1.09 1.48
CA ASP A 109 16.08 0.06 0.57
C ASP A 109 15.78 1.34 1.33
N THR A 110 14.83 1.27 2.27
CA THR A 110 14.41 2.41 3.08
C THR A 110 15.57 2.89 3.97
N GLY A 111 16.29 1.96 4.60
CA GLY A 111 17.44 2.25 5.44
C GLY A 111 18.59 2.88 4.64
N TYR A 112 18.87 2.36 3.44
CA TYR A 112 19.88 2.93 2.54
C TYR A 112 19.52 4.36 2.13
N ILE A 113 18.26 4.63 1.77
CA ILE A 113 17.83 5.97 1.38
C ILE A 113 17.88 6.94 2.57
N ILE A 114 17.44 6.52 3.76
CA ILE A 114 17.51 7.38 4.95
C ILE A 114 18.97 7.65 5.33
N LEU A 115 19.81 6.63 5.36
CA LEU A 115 21.20 6.76 5.76
C LEU A 115 21.99 7.63 4.78
N SER A 116 21.80 7.44 3.48
CA SER A 116 22.45 8.28 2.46
C SER A 116 22.08 9.76 2.61
N ARG A 117 20.84 10.07 3.00
CA ARG A 117 20.40 11.45 3.26
C ARG A 117 20.96 12.02 4.56
N ILE A 118 21.04 11.22 5.61
CA ILE A 118 21.69 11.61 6.87
C ILE A 118 23.17 11.92 6.60
N VAL A 119 23.88 11.06 5.87
CA VAL A 119 25.28 11.28 5.51
C VAL A 119 25.42 12.55 4.69
N GLN A 120 24.60 12.76 3.66
CA GLN A 120 24.62 13.97 2.85
C GLN A 120 24.41 15.23 3.69
N TRP A 121 23.50 15.20 4.66
CA TRP A 121 23.24 16.32 5.57
C TRP A 121 24.43 16.57 6.51
N LEU A 122 25.00 15.52 7.09
CA LEU A 122 26.19 15.62 7.94
C LEU A 122 27.42 16.11 7.17
N SER A 123 27.50 15.85 5.86
CA SER A 123 28.53 16.38 4.97
C SER A 123 28.29 17.84 4.54
N GLY A 124 27.33 18.55 5.15
CA GLY A 124 27.03 19.95 4.87
C GLY A 124 26.03 20.18 3.73
N GLY A 125 25.43 19.11 3.19
CA GLY A 125 24.35 19.22 2.21
C GLY A 125 23.00 19.57 2.84
N PRO A 126 22.03 20.06 2.05
CA PRO A 126 20.68 20.30 2.54
C PRO A 126 19.97 18.99 2.90
N PHE A 127 19.26 18.96 4.04
CA PHE A 127 18.41 17.84 4.40
C PHE A 127 17.10 17.92 3.59
N TYR A 128 16.96 17.05 2.59
CA TYR A 128 15.79 16.99 1.73
C TYR A 128 15.11 15.62 1.83
N VAL A 129 13.88 15.60 2.35
CA VAL A 129 13.02 14.41 2.33
C VAL A 129 12.26 14.39 1.01
N ASN A 130 12.58 13.43 0.16
CA ASN A 130 11.92 13.24 -1.13
C ASN A 130 10.60 12.46 -0.97
N GLU A 131 9.62 12.73 -1.82
CA GLU A 131 8.39 11.95 -2.00
C GLU A 131 8.66 10.44 -2.08
N LEU A 132 9.71 10.04 -2.80
CA LEU A 132 10.15 8.65 -2.90
C LEU A 132 10.44 8.01 -1.53
N MET A 133 11.05 8.75 -0.60
CA MET A 133 11.36 8.25 0.75
C MET A 133 10.09 7.93 1.52
N VAL A 134 9.11 8.83 1.43
CA VAL A 134 7.82 8.67 2.12
C VAL A 134 7.06 7.49 1.55
N LYS A 135 7.08 7.31 0.22
CA LYS A 135 6.50 6.12 -0.44
C LYS A 135 7.18 4.82 0.01
N MET A 136 8.51 4.79 0.09
CA MET A 136 9.24 3.59 0.56
C MET A 136 8.93 3.25 2.01
N MET A 137 8.87 4.26 2.89
CA MET A 137 8.44 4.09 4.28
C MET A 137 7.01 3.54 4.38
N ALA A 138 6.09 4.01 3.53
CA ALA A 138 4.73 3.51 3.48
C ALA A 138 4.66 2.04 3.03
N ILE A 139 5.44 1.66 2.01
CA ILE A 139 5.54 0.27 1.53
C ILE A 139 6.09 -0.64 2.63
N LEU A 140 7.15 -0.21 3.33
CA LEU A 140 7.70 -0.94 4.48
C LEU A 140 6.64 -1.12 5.57
N GLY A 141 5.91 -0.04 5.93
CA GLY A 141 4.82 -0.10 6.90
C GLY A 141 3.73 -1.09 6.51
N CYS A 142 3.29 -1.09 5.25
CA CYS A 142 2.32 -2.03 4.72
C CYS A 142 2.84 -3.48 4.75
N ALA A 143 4.10 -3.72 4.38
CA ALA A 143 4.71 -5.04 4.41
C ALA A 143 4.79 -5.60 5.84
N VAL A 144 5.22 -4.77 6.81
CA VAL A 144 5.27 -5.14 8.23
C VAL A 144 3.86 -5.41 8.78
N LEU A 145 2.87 -4.59 8.41
CA LEU A 145 1.48 -4.80 8.80
C LEU A 145 0.94 -6.15 8.33
N LEU A 146 1.16 -6.49 7.06
CA LEU A 146 0.75 -7.78 6.51
C LEU A 146 1.44 -8.94 7.25
N LEU A 147 2.75 -8.84 7.49
CA LEU A 147 3.52 -9.87 8.19
C LEU A 147 3.05 -10.06 9.63
N SER A 148 2.78 -8.96 10.34
CA SER A 148 2.28 -8.99 11.74
C SER A 148 0.89 -9.61 11.90
N ARG A 149 0.13 -9.69 10.81
CA ARG A 149 -1.22 -10.27 10.74
C ARG A 149 -1.21 -11.73 10.32
N ASP A 150 -0.06 -12.28 9.91
CA ASP A 150 0.06 -13.70 9.58
C ASP A 150 -0.15 -14.55 10.82
N GLY A 151 -0.82 -15.71 10.67
CA GLY A 151 -1.14 -16.60 11.79
C GLY A 151 0.07 -17.06 12.59
N TYR A 152 1.26 -17.10 11.96
CA TYR A 152 2.51 -17.43 12.63
C TYR A 152 2.97 -16.35 13.62
N PHE A 153 2.70 -15.07 13.32
CA PHE A 153 3.07 -13.92 14.15
C PHE A 153 1.90 -13.35 14.97
N ALA A 154 0.67 -13.76 14.67
CA ALA A 154 -0.55 -13.27 15.32
C ALA A 154 -0.70 -13.69 16.80
N ASP A 155 -0.04 -14.78 17.22
CA ASP A 155 -0.01 -15.23 18.63
C ASP A 155 0.81 -14.29 19.53
N VAL A 156 1.68 -13.47 18.96
CA VAL A 156 2.27 -12.33 19.66
C VAL A 156 1.14 -11.31 19.82
N LYS A 157 0.75 -10.94 21.05
CA LYS A 157 -0.39 -10.06 21.45
C LYS A 157 -0.37 -8.61 20.88
N THR A 158 0.13 -8.41 19.67
CA THR A 158 0.32 -7.17 18.91
C THR A 158 -0.67 -6.90 17.75
N PRO A 159 -1.46 -7.84 17.17
CA PRO A 159 -2.15 -7.60 15.89
C PRO A 159 -3.39 -6.69 15.98
N SER A 160 -3.98 -6.51 17.17
CA SER A 160 -5.14 -5.61 17.34
C SER A 160 -4.73 -4.13 17.46
N ALA A 161 -3.51 -3.83 17.93
CA ALA A 161 -3.09 -2.47 18.25
C ALA A 161 -2.71 -1.64 17.01
N ILE A 162 -2.07 -2.24 16.01
CA ILE A 162 -1.58 -1.49 14.83
C ILE A 162 -2.71 -1.25 13.82
N ALA A 163 -3.56 -2.24 13.58
CA ALA A 163 -4.72 -2.08 12.71
C ALA A 163 -5.89 -1.37 13.42
N GLY A 164 -6.01 -1.51 14.75
CA GLY A 164 -6.99 -0.81 15.56
C GLY A 164 -6.79 0.71 15.60
N LEU A 165 -5.62 1.23 15.21
CA LEU A 165 -5.36 2.66 15.23
C LEU A 165 -5.96 3.43 14.05
N LEU A 166 -6.14 2.79 12.89
CA LEU A 166 -6.53 3.49 11.66
C LEU A 166 -8.02 3.39 11.32
N LEU A 167 -8.73 2.37 11.83
CA LEU A 167 -10.01 1.97 11.22
C LEU A 167 -11.09 1.48 12.21
N SER A 168 -10.77 1.13 13.47
CA SER A 168 -11.75 0.72 14.49
C SER A 168 -11.59 1.47 15.81
N GLN A 169 -12.69 1.89 16.44
CA GLN A 169 -12.63 2.42 17.79
C GLN A 169 -12.21 1.28 18.75
N PRO A 170 -11.14 1.44 19.54
CA PRO A 170 -10.80 0.45 20.55
C PRO A 170 -11.96 0.37 21.55
N THR A 171 -12.32 -0.85 21.93
CA THR A 171 -13.33 -1.05 22.98
C THR A 171 -12.85 -0.43 24.30
N ARG A 172 -13.78 -0.04 25.18
CA ARG A 172 -13.43 0.60 26.47
C ARG A 172 -12.43 -0.23 27.29
N ALA A 173 -12.55 -1.55 27.24
CA ALA A 173 -11.63 -2.50 27.86
C ALA A 173 -10.22 -2.49 27.25
N GLU A 174 -10.08 -2.37 25.92
CA GLU A 174 -8.77 -2.25 25.25
C GLU A 174 -8.09 -0.91 25.53
N ARG A 175 -8.89 0.15 25.72
CA ARG A 175 -8.41 1.49 26.06
C ARG A 175 -7.86 1.54 27.49
N GLU A 176 -8.48 0.82 28.41
CA GLU A 176 -8.04 0.68 29.81
C GLU A 176 -6.85 -0.30 29.95
N ALA A 177 -6.72 -1.29 29.06
CA ALA A 177 -5.59 -2.23 29.01
C ALA A 177 -4.37 -1.69 28.22
N SER A 178 -4.44 -0.47 27.68
CA SER A 178 -3.38 0.14 26.88
C SER A 178 -2.24 0.66 27.77
N SER A 179 -1.07 0.00 27.70
CA SER A 179 0.16 0.51 28.31
C SER A 179 0.49 1.94 27.83
N PRO A 180 0.94 2.85 28.71
CA PRO A 180 1.28 4.24 28.33
C PRO A 180 2.36 4.32 27.25
N ARG A 181 3.28 3.34 27.20
CA ARG A 181 4.29 3.23 26.13
C ARG A 181 3.64 3.01 24.75
N ARG A 182 2.55 2.26 24.69
CA ARG A 182 1.81 2.02 23.45
C ARG A 182 1.10 3.28 23.00
N SER A 183 0.40 3.96 23.92
CA SER A 183 -0.26 5.24 23.60
C SER A 183 0.74 6.28 23.09
N LEU A 184 1.92 6.38 23.71
CA LEU A 184 3.00 7.27 23.25
C LEU A 184 3.52 6.89 21.86
N LEU A 185 3.77 5.59 21.62
CA LEU A 185 4.25 5.12 20.31
C LEU A 185 3.23 5.39 19.20
N LEU A 186 1.94 5.21 19.48
CA LEU A 186 0.85 5.48 18.54
C LEU A 186 0.66 6.97 18.29
N LEU A 187 0.86 7.81 19.31
CA LEU A 187 0.88 9.25 19.15
C LEU A 187 2.07 9.67 18.27
N ALA A 188 3.26 9.16 18.56
CA ALA A 188 4.47 9.45 17.82
C ALA A 188 4.36 9.04 16.35
N SER A 189 3.80 7.86 16.05
CA SER A 189 3.61 7.40 14.67
C SER A 189 2.63 8.28 13.90
N ARG A 190 1.52 8.69 14.53
CA ARG A 190 0.56 9.62 13.92
C ARG A 190 1.19 10.98 13.65
N LEU A 191 1.89 11.55 14.63
CA LEU A 191 2.58 12.84 14.47
C LEU A 191 3.62 12.76 13.35
N LEU A 192 4.42 11.69 13.33
CA LEU A 192 5.40 11.43 12.29
C LEU A 192 4.75 11.37 10.90
N MET A 193 3.69 10.57 10.73
CA MET A 193 2.97 10.47 9.46
C MET A 193 2.41 11.83 9.01
N CYS A 194 1.76 12.57 9.92
CA CYS A 194 1.21 13.88 9.59
C CYS A 194 2.31 14.87 9.21
N SER A 195 3.42 14.89 9.95
CA SER A 195 4.58 15.74 9.63
C SER A 195 5.17 15.41 8.27
N LEU A 196 5.24 14.13 7.88
CA LEU A 196 5.71 13.73 6.55
C LEU A 196 4.76 14.18 5.44
N PHE A 197 3.44 14.02 5.61
CA PHE A 197 2.47 14.51 4.62
C PHE A 197 2.47 16.04 4.50
N ILE A 198 2.59 16.75 5.63
CA ILE A 198 2.69 18.21 5.65
C ILE A 198 3.98 18.65 4.94
N TRP A 199 5.11 18.02 5.27
CA TRP A 199 6.40 18.32 4.66
C TRP A 199 6.37 18.10 3.15
N VAL A 200 5.99 16.90 2.70
CA VAL A 200 5.89 16.57 1.28
C VAL A 200 4.90 17.50 0.59
N GLY A 201 3.75 17.78 1.21
CA GLY A 201 2.78 18.74 0.71
C GLY A 201 3.39 20.12 0.49
N VAL A 202 4.10 20.68 1.47
CA VAL A 202 4.75 22.00 1.36
C VAL A 202 5.84 22.00 0.29
N THR A 203 6.73 21.00 0.27
CA THR A 203 7.83 20.94 -0.71
C THR A 203 7.34 20.74 -2.13
N GLU A 204 6.30 19.93 -2.32
CA GLU A 204 5.74 19.67 -3.63
C GLU A 204 4.85 20.82 -4.12
N LEU A 205 4.06 21.45 -3.24
CA LEU A 205 3.28 22.62 -3.58
C LEU A 205 4.17 23.82 -3.87
N SER A 206 5.25 24.02 -3.12
CA SER A 206 6.23 25.09 -3.43
C SER A 206 6.94 24.83 -4.75
N ARG A 207 7.31 23.57 -5.04
CA ARG A 207 7.87 23.16 -6.34
C ARG A 207 6.89 23.35 -7.49
N LEU A 208 5.58 23.18 -7.27
CA LEU A 208 4.56 23.38 -8.30
C LEU A 208 4.18 24.87 -8.47
N ALA A 209 4.26 25.66 -7.40
CA ALA A 209 4.03 27.09 -7.43
C ALA A 209 5.14 27.86 -8.16
N VAL A 210 6.37 27.34 -8.14
CA VAL A 210 7.51 27.89 -8.88
C VAL A 210 7.64 27.18 -10.23
N THR A 211 6.93 27.69 -11.24
CA THR A 211 6.93 27.11 -12.59
C THR A 211 8.21 27.38 -13.38
N GLU A 212 8.95 28.43 -12.99
CA GLU A 212 10.18 28.89 -13.65
C GLU A 212 11.22 29.23 -12.58
N VAL A 213 12.39 28.58 -12.64
CA VAL A 213 13.54 28.90 -11.79
C VAL A 213 14.56 29.64 -12.63
N HIS A 214 14.81 30.90 -12.29
CA HIS A 214 15.86 31.71 -12.89
C HIS A 214 17.19 31.43 -12.15
N HIS A 215 18.16 30.86 -12.85
CA HIS A 215 19.54 30.71 -12.36
C HIS A 215 20.46 31.46 -13.33
N GLY A 216 20.84 32.69 -12.96
CA GLY A 216 21.54 33.60 -13.89
C GLY A 216 20.68 33.94 -15.11
N ASP A 217 21.25 33.86 -16.31
CA ASP A 217 20.56 34.11 -17.59
C ASP A 217 19.77 32.90 -18.12
N HIS A 218 19.77 31.77 -17.40
CA HIS A 218 19.09 30.55 -17.83
C HIS A 218 17.76 30.37 -17.10
N VAL A 219 16.68 30.28 -17.90
CA VAL A 219 15.33 29.93 -17.42
C VAL A 219 15.18 28.42 -17.49
N HIS A 220 15.23 27.76 -16.33
CA HIS A 220 14.93 26.33 -16.25
C HIS A 220 13.41 26.17 -16.10
N ARG A 221 12.75 25.88 -17.22
CA ARG A 221 11.34 25.50 -17.24
C ARG A 221 11.21 24.01 -16.98
N ARG A 222 10.27 23.62 -16.13
CA ARG A 222 10.02 22.20 -15.83
C ARG A 222 9.62 21.46 -17.12
N PRO A 223 10.13 20.24 -17.38
CA PRO A 223 9.67 19.44 -18.50
C PRO A 223 8.19 19.13 -18.39
N ASP A 224 7.43 19.42 -19.45
CA ASP A 224 6.02 19.04 -19.56
C ASP A 224 5.93 17.51 -19.66
N GLY A 225 5.14 16.87 -18.78
CA GLY A 225 4.88 15.42 -18.83
C GLY A 225 5.33 14.59 -17.63
N ASP A 226 5.79 15.20 -16.52
CA ASP A 226 5.90 14.48 -15.24
C ASP A 226 4.48 14.13 -14.74
N GLY A 227 4.03 12.89 -14.97
CA GLY A 227 2.70 12.41 -14.53
C GLY A 227 2.46 12.51 -13.03
N HIS A 228 3.50 12.78 -12.23
CA HIS A 228 3.40 13.10 -10.80
C HIS A 228 3.17 14.61 -10.50
N ALA A 229 3.01 15.46 -11.52
CA ALA A 229 2.77 16.90 -11.35
C ALA A 229 1.29 17.28 -11.16
N SER A 230 0.47 16.38 -10.61
CA SER A 230 -0.93 16.70 -10.31
C SER A 230 -1.03 17.59 -9.07
N PHE A 231 -1.41 18.86 -9.25
CA PHE A 231 -1.51 19.84 -8.16
C PHE A 231 -2.59 19.48 -7.12
N TRP A 232 -3.79 19.12 -7.58
CA TRP A 232 -4.95 18.90 -6.71
C TRP A 232 -4.81 17.75 -5.70
N PRO A 233 -4.34 16.54 -6.07
CA PRO A 233 -4.16 15.46 -5.10
C PRO A 233 -3.21 15.83 -3.96
N LYS A 234 -2.16 16.62 -4.24
CA LYS A 234 -1.18 17.07 -3.25
C LYS A 234 -1.75 18.10 -2.29
N VAL A 235 -2.59 19.02 -2.79
CA VAL A 235 -3.37 19.93 -1.92
C VAL A 235 -4.28 19.14 -0.99
N PHE A 236 -5.01 18.15 -1.50
CA PHE A 236 -5.91 17.35 -0.66
C PHE A 236 -5.15 16.54 0.40
N GLN A 237 -3.98 15.98 0.07
CA GLN A 237 -3.13 15.31 1.06
C GLN A 237 -2.71 16.24 2.19
N PHE A 238 -2.28 17.46 1.85
CA PHE A 238 -1.91 18.48 2.83
C PHE A 238 -3.10 18.87 3.72
N VAL A 239 -4.25 19.18 3.10
CA VAL A 239 -5.47 19.60 3.82
C VAL A 239 -5.96 18.51 4.76
N PHE A 240 -5.94 17.23 4.36
CA PHE A 240 -6.37 16.13 5.21
C PHE A 240 -5.34 15.74 6.28
N ALA A 241 -4.06 16.05 6.10
CA ALA A 241 -3.04 15.82 7.12
C ALA A 241 -3.24 16.70 8.38
N LEU A 242 -3.76 17.92 8.22
CA LEU A 242 -4.01 18.86 9.33
C LEU A 242 -5.05 18.36 10.36
N PRO A 243 -6.28 17.95 9.99
CA PRO A 243 -7.23 17.41 10.94
C PRO A 243 -6.75 16.07 11.53
N LEU A 244 -5.97 15.28 10.77
CA LEU A 244 -5.35 14.06 11.28
C LEU A 244 -4.32 14.34 12.39
N LEU A 245 -3.54 15.42 12.25
CA LEU A 245 -2.56 15.88 13.24
C LEU A 245 -3.24 16.24 14.56
N VAL A 246 -4.35 16.98 14.49
CA VAL A 246 -5.15 17.41 15.67
C VAL A 246 -5.99 16.25 16.23
N GLY A 247 -6.16 15.17 15.48
CA GLY A 247 -6.96 14.01 15.88
C GLY A 247 -8.46 14.17 15.64
N LEU A 248 -8.87 15.09 14.78
CA LEU A 248 -10.26 15.31 14.40
C LEU A 248 -10.70 14.29 13.36
N GLY A 249 -11.78 13.55 13.65
CA GLY A 249 -12.42 12.66 12.67
C GLY A 249 -11.48 11.61 12.07
N THR A 250 -10.50 11.12 12.82
CA THR A 250 -9.37 10.30 12.33
C THR A 250 -9.77 9.18 11.38
N ARG A 251 -10.88 8.49 11.64
CA ARG A 251 -11.40 7.39 10.79
C ARG A 251 -11.84 7.86 9.40
N TYR A 252 -12.48 9.01 9.31
CA TYR A 252 -12.97 9.56 8.04
C TYR A 252 -11.82 10.22 7.28
N VAL A 253 -10.99 10.97 8.00
CA VAL A 253 -9.82 11.65 7.44
C VAL A 253 -8.80 10.64 6.92
N SER A 254 -8.53 9.53 7.62
CA SER A 254 -7.62 8.48 7.15
C SER A 254 -8.12 7.81 5.88
N ARG A 255 -9.43 7.53 5.79
CA ARG A 255 -10.07 6.96 4.60
C ARG A 255 -10.04 7.93 3.42
N ALA A 256 -10.34 9.21 3.66
CA ALA A 256 -10.27 10.25 2.64
C ALA A 256 -8.83 10.43 2.13
N LEU A 257 -7.85 10.49 3.04
CA LEU A 257 -6.44 10.58 2.69
C LEU A 257 -5.98 9.36 1.86
N ALA A 258 -6.39 8.16 2.24
CA ALA A 258 -6.12 6.95 1.47
C ALA A 258 -6.76 6.99 0.07
N ALA A 259 -8.00 7.50 -0.05
CA ALA A 259 -8.67 7.66 -1.33
C ALA A 259 -7.97 8.67 -2.23
N VAL A 260 -7.49 9.79 -1.68
CA VAL A 260 -6.71 10.80 -2.41
C VAL A 260 -5.40 10.20 -2.93
N LEU A 261 -4.70 9.43 -2.09
CA LEU A 261 -3.46 8.75 -2.51
C LEU A 261 -3.71 7.71 -3.62
N ALA A 262 -4.81 6.96 -3.51
CA ALA A 262 -5.21 6.02 -4.56
C ALA A 262 -5.56 6.76 -5.87
N PHE A 263 -6.27 7.88 -5.77
CA PHE A 263 -6.61 8.72 -6.92
C PHE A 263 -5.36 9.31 -7.58
N GLU A 264 -4.41 9.81 -6.80
CA GLU A 264 -3.12 10.28 -7.33
C GLU A 264 -2.38 9.18 -8.09
N ALA A 265 -2.31 7.98 -7.52
CA ALA A 265 -1.68 6.84 -8.17
C ALA A 265 -2.35 6.52 -9.52
N LEU A 266 -3.68 6.49 -9.56
CA LEU A 266 -4.43 6.24 -10.81
C LEU A 266 -4.19 7.34 -11.86
N CYS A 267 -4.21 8.61 -11.44
CA CYS A 267 -3.94 9.73 -12.34
C CYS A 267 -2.51 9.68 -12.89
N SER A 268 -1.53 9.30 -12.08
CA SER A 268 -0.14 9.17 -12.53
C SER A 268 0.06 8.08 -13.58
N VAL A 269 -0.71 6.98 -13.50
CA VAL A 269 -0.69 5.90 -14.51
C VAL A 269 -1.36 6.35 -15.81
N SER A 270 -2.45 7.12 -15.74
CA SER A 270 -3.10 7.65 -16.95
C SER A 270 -2.32 8.77 -17.64
N ALA A 271 -1.39 9.41 -16.92
CA ALA A 271 -0.58 10.51 -17.43
C ALA A 271 0.71 10.03 -18.12
N THR A 272 1.03 8.74 -18.10
CA THR A 272 2.10 8.17 -18.93
C THR A 272 1.66 8.18 -20.39
N PRO A 273 2.25 9.01 -21.28
CA PRO A 273 1.95 8.91 -22.69
C PRO A 273 2.32 7.51 -23.18
N SER A 274 1.37 6.83 -23.81
CA SER A 274 1.64 5.61 -24.56
C SER A 274 2.72 5.90 -25.60
N THR A 275 3.90 5.30 -25.42
CA THR A 275 5.06 5.30 -26.33
C THR A 275 5.71 6.65 -26.64
N PRO A 276 6.98 6.86 -26.27
CA PRO A 276 7.93 7.37 -27.25
C PRO A 276 8.35 6.18 -28.12
N ALA A 277 8.07 6.27 -29.42
CA ALA A 277 8.84 5.49 -30.39
C ALA A 277 10.33 5.72 -30.08
N ILE A 278 11.07 4.64 -29.83
CA ILE A 278 12.53 4.69 -29.74
C ILE A 278 13.03 5.02 -31.15
N THR A 279 13.09 6.31 -31.49
CA THR A 279 13.97 6.79 -32.55
C THR A 279 15.35 6.90 -31.93
N LEU A 280 16.15 5.84 -32.08
CA LEU A 280 17.59 5.90 -31.87
C LEU A 280 18.15 7.02 -32.77
N PRO A 281 18.86 8.01 -32.23
CA PRO A 281 19.59 8.97 -33.06
C PRO A 281 20.66 8.22 -33.85
N SER A 282 20.59 8.30 -35.19
CA SER A 282 21.50 7.66 -36.15
C SER A 282 22.91 8.29 -36.17
N THR A 283 23.35 8.91 -35.09
CA THR A 283 24.62 9.66 -35.01
C THR A 283 25.63 9.04 -34.04
N TRP A 284 25.49 7.76 -33.73
CA TRP A 284 26.51 6.95 -33.04
C TRP A 284 27.00 5.79 -33.93
N LEU A 285 27.25 6.09 -35.21
CA LEU A 285 28.16 5.35 -36.09
C LEU A 285 29.27 6.28 -36.53
#